data_AF-A0A7C7I6H0-F1
#
_entry.id   AF-A0A7C7I6H0-F1
#
_cell.length_a   1.000
_cell.length_b   1.000
_cell.length_c   1.000
_cell.angle_alpha   90.00
_cell.angle_beta   90.00
_cell.angle_gamma   90.00
#
_symmetry.space_group_name_H-M   'P 1'
#
loop_
_entity.id
_entity.type
_entity.pdbx_description
1 polymer ?
#
loop_
_entity_poly.entity_id
_entity_poly.type
_entity_poly.pdbx_seq_one_letter_code
_entity_poly.pdbx_strand_id
1 'polypeptide(L)'
;MLAHELVGQKNDEARMLFKGAAEFLGWTGTGPVIEGTIDNTTLEPAPRGTTLGMILAREFGEDAIYAKLKAHAEENYQPMWDEASGEFTWGFGLNEPYPRGQWNGPIATAEVISRNAMWRIYNKPNLKKFIEPTVYGVDFPNVCLSQAYYDAQHSCLVIATDKGLPTSAGQPTSFRVTNVDSRRCSLKVDDEVSEQWEMVNGDIEISTT
;
A
#
# COMPACT_ATOMS: atom_id res chain seq x y z
N MET A 1 -14.21 5.83 -17.17
CA MET A 1 -14.15 7.09 -16.41
C MET A 1 -12.70 7.41 -16.08
N LEU A 2 -12.18 8.53 -16.57
CA LEU A 2 -10.76 8.94 -16.42
C LEU A 2 -10.51 9.84 -15.19
N ALA A 3 -11.44 9.91 -14.23
CA ALA A 3 -11.36 10.83 -13.10
C ALA A 3 -10.07 10.69 -12.28
N HIS A 4 -9.52 9.47 -12.18
CA HIS A 4 -8.25 9.19 -11.51
C HIS A 4 -7.05 9.95 -12.10
N GLU A 5 -7.02 10.17 -13.42
CA GLU A 5 -5.93 10.89 -14.10
C GLU A 5 -5.97 12.40 -13.81
N LEU A 6 -7.15 12.91 -13.45
CA LEU A 6 -7.37 14.33 -13.16
C LEU A 6 -7.03 14.69 -11.71
N VAL A 7 -6.96 13.72 -10.80
CA VAL A 7 -6.80 13.95 -9.34
C VAL A 7 -5.66 14.90 -9.02
N GLY A 8 -4.51 14.76 -9.70
CA GLY A 8 -3.31 15.56 -9.45
C GLY A 8 -3.40 17.02 -9.91
N GLN A 9 -4.14 17.29 -11.00
CA GLN A 9 -4.14 18.59 -11.69
C GLN A 9 -5.46 19.36 -11.59
N LYS A 10 -6.57 18.63 -11.46
CA LYS A 10 -7.96 19.08 -11.53
C LYS A 10 -8.80 18.34 -10.49
N ASN A 11 -8.43 18.51 -9.22
CA ASN A 11 -8.94 17.68 -8.11
C ASN A 11 -10.45 17.85 -7.89
N ASP A 12 -10.97 19.07 -8.02
CA ASP A 12 -12.39 19.34 -7.84
C ASP A 12 -13.23 18.78 -8.99
N GLU A 13 -12.74 18.88 -10.23
CA GLU A 13 -13.37 18.26 -11.39
C GLU A 13 -13.33 16.73 -11.30
N ALA A 14 -12.20 16.16 -10.84
CA ALA A 14 -12.08 14.73 -10.58
C ALA A 14 -13.11 14.25 -9.54
N ARG A 15 -13.28 15.01 -8.45
CA ARG A 15 -14.27 14.73 -7.40
C ARG A 15 -15.70 14.81 -7.95
N MET A 16 -16.01 15.83 -8.74
CA MET A 16 -17.32 16.00 -9.36
C MET A 16 -17.65 14.83 -10.30
N LEU A 17 -16.70 14.41 -11.14
CA LEU A 17 -16.87 13.27 -12.05
C LEU A 17 -17.04 11.95 -11.28
N PHE A 18 -16.27 11.74 -10.21
CA PHE A 18 -16.43 10.57 -9.35
C PHE A 18 -17.84 10.51 -8.74
N LYS A 19 -18.35 11.62 -8.19
CA LYS A 19 -19.69 11.65 -7.59
C LYS A 19 -20.78 11.34 -8.60
N GLY A 20 -20.74 11.97 -9.78
CA GLY A 20 -21.71 11.69 -10.84
C GLY A 20 -21.68 10.22 -11.29
N ALA A 21 -20.49 9.62 -11.35
CA ALA A 21 -20.40 8.20 -11.68
C ALA A 21 -20.83 7.27 -10.55
N ALA A 22 -20.56 7.62 -9.30
CA ALA A 22 -21.02 6.85 -8.14
C ALA A 22 -22.55 6.80 -8.06
N GLU A 23 -23.21 7.92 -8.37
CA GLU A 23 -24.67 7.97 -8.53
C GLU A 23 -25.14 7.12 -9.71
N PHE A 24 -24.53 7.31 -10.89
CA PHE A 24 -24.91 6.58 -12.12
C PHE A 24 -24.75 5.06 -11.99
N LEU A 25 -23.66 4.60 -11.35
CA LEU A 25 -23.37 3.17 -11.13
C LEU A 25 -24.04 2.62 -9.87
N GLY A 26 -24.85 3.41 -9.17
CA GLY A 26 -25.60 2.98 -8.00
C GLY A 26 -24.74 2.65 -6.78
N TRP A 27 -23.49 3.15 -6.72
CA TRP A 27 -22.59 2.94 -5.59
C TRP A 27 -23.09 3.61 -4.32
N THR A 28 -23.89 4.67 -4.45
CA THR A 28 -24.53 5.38 -3.32
C THR A 28 -25.79 4.67 -2.79
N GLY A 29 -26.33 3.71 -3.54
CA GLY A 29 -27.53 2.96 -3.18
C GLY A 29 -27.25 1.61 -2.50
N THR A 30 -28.30 0.85 -2.20
CA THR A 30 -28.21 -0.48 -1.56
C THR A 30 -28.16 -1.65 -2.55
N GLY A 31 -28.33 -1.39 -3.85
CA GLY A 31 -28.24 -2.41 -4.89
C GLY A 31 -26.83 -3.00 -5.04
N PRO A 32 -26.67 -4.12 -5.76
CA PRO A 32 -25.37 -4.72 -6.00
C PRO A 32 -24.43 -3.78 -6.76
N VAL A 33 -23.13 -4.02 -6.65
CA VAL A 33 -22.14 -3.34 -7.49
C VAL A 33 -22.27 -3.88 -8.91
N ILE A 34 -22.34 -2.96 -9.88
CA ILE A 34 -22.40 -3.29 -11.31
C ILE A 34 -21.10 -2.79 -11.94
N GLU A 35 -20.44 -3.68 -12.68
CA GLU A 35 -19.27 -3.28 -13.46
C GLU A 35 -19.69 -2.46 -14.68
N GLY A 36 -19.21 -1.22 -14.72
CA GLY A 36 -19.47 -0.29 -15.82
C GLY A 36 -18.51 -0.46 -17.00
N THR A 37 -17.59 -1.42 -16.93
CA THR A 37 -16.58 -1.70 -17.96
C THR A 37 -16.67 -3.15 -18.42
N ILE A 38 -16.46 -3.35 -19.71
CA ILE A 38 -16.44 -4.66 -20.37
C ILE A 38 -15.04 -4.86 -20.96
N ASP A 39 -14.53 -6.09 -20.89
CA ASP A 39 -13.32 -6.48 -21.60
C ASP A 39 -13.64 -6.62 -23.10
N ASN A 40 -12.92 -5.89 -23.96
CA ASN A 40 -13.23 -5.86 -25.40
C ASN A 40 -12.86 -7.17 -26.15
N THR A 41 -12.20 -8.11 -25.48
CA THR A 41 -11.82 -9.41 -26.03
C THR A 41 -12.82 -10.48 -25.62
N THR A 42 -13.17 -10.53 -24.33
CA THR A 42 -14.08 -11.56 -23.80
C THR A 42 -15.54 -11.14 -23.80
N LEU A 43 -15.81 -9.84 -23.91
CA LEU A 43 -17.13 -9.20 -23.76
C LEU A 43 -17.76 -9.42 -22.38
N GLU A 44 -16.98 -9.84 -21.40
CA GLU A 44 -17.39 -10.01 -20.00
C GLU A 44 -17.13 -8.74 -19.18
N PRO A 45 -17.85 -8.54 -18.06
CA PRO A 45 -17.57 -7.45 -17.13
C PRO A 45 -16.11 -7.48 -16.66
N ALA A 46 -15.45 -6.32 -16.70
CA ALA A 46 -14.05 -6.15 -16.28
C ALA A 46 -14.00 -5.42 -14.92
N PRO A 47 -13.08 -5.78 -14.00
CA PRO A 47 -13.04 -5.26 -12.61
C PRO A 47 -12.55 -3.80 -12.50
N ARG A 48 -12.42 -3.10 -13.62
CA ARG A 48 -11.83 -1.76 -13.67
C ARG A 48 -12.74 -0.73 -12.99
N GLY A 49 -14.05 -0.89 -13.06
CA GLY A 49 -15.00 -0.02 -12.38
C GLY A 49 -14.82 -0.09 -10.87
N THR A 50 -14.82 -1.30 -10.31
CA THR A 50 -14.61 -1.50 -8.86
C THR A 50 -13.22 -1.03 -8.42
N THR A 51 -12.15 -1.48 -9.06
CA THR A 51 -10.78 -1.17 -8.61
C THR A 51 -10.45 0.33 -8.66
N LEU A 52 -10.80 1.04 -9.73
CA LEU A 52 -10.60 2.49 -9.81
C LEU A 52 -11.59 3.27 -8.91
N GLY A 53 -12.81 2.75 -8.75
CA GLY A 53 -13.79 3.30 -7.82
C GLY A 53 -13.28 3.28 -6.37
N MET A 54 -12.65 2.18 -5.95
CA MET A 54 -12.03 2.07 -4.62
C MET A 54 -10.92 3.09 -4.41
N ILE A 55 -10.01 3.28 -5.39
CA ILE A 55 -8.95 4.30 -5.33
C ILE A 55 -9.56 5.68 -5.10
N LEU A 56 -10.53 6.07 -5.93
CA LEU A 56 -11.14 7.40 -5.87
C LEU A 56 -11.96 7.60 -4.59
N ALA A 57 -12.65 6.56 -4.12
CA ALA A 57 -13.36 6.60 -2.85
C ALA A 57 -12.40 6.85 -1.69
N ARG A 58 -11.25 6.16 -1.63
CA ARG A 58 -10.20 6.40 -0.62
C ARG A 58 -9.61 7.79 -0.74
N GLU A 59 -9.28 8.22 -1.95
CA GLU A 59 -8.70 9.54 -2.22
C GLU A 59 -9.62 10.67 -1.74
N PHE A 60 -10.92 10.58 -2.02
CA PHE A 60 -11.89 11.60 -1.65
C PHE A 60 -12.51 11.41 -0.25
N GLY A 61 -12.19 10.31 0.44
CA GLY A 61 -12.69 10.02 1.78
C GLY A 61 -14.17 9.62 1.81
N GLU A 62 -14.61 8.89 0.79
CA GLU A 62 -15.97 8.38 0.60
C GLU A 62 -16.06 6.95 1.16
N ASP A 63 -15.91 6.83 2.48
CA ASP A 63 -15.66 5.56 3.18
C ASP A 63 -16.78 4.53 2.98
N ALA A 64 -18.04 4.95 2.88
CA ALA A 64 -19.18 4.06 2.62
C ALA A 64 -19.13 3.44 1.22
N ILE A 65 -18.74 4.22 0.20
CA ILE A 65 -18.56 3.73 -1.17
C ILE A 65 -17.38 2.76 -1.19
N TYR A 66 -16.26 3.12 -0.54
CA TYR A 66 -15.10 2.24 -0.43
C TYR A 66 -15.48 0.89 0.19
N ALA A 67 -16.17 0.89 1.33
CA ALA A 67 -16.58 -0.34 2.02
C ALA A 67 -17.47 -1.23 1.13
N LYS A 68 -18.42 -0.64 0.40
CA LYS A 68 -19.28 -1.36 -0.55
C LYS A 68 -18.47 -2.01 -1.67
N LEU A 69 -17.58 -1.26 -2.32
CA LEU A 69 -16.76 -1.75 -3.41
C LEU A 69 -15.74 -2.80 -2.95
N LYS A 70 -15.17 -2.62 -1.76
CA LYS A 70 -14.25 -3.57 -1.13
C LYS A 70 -14.94 -4.91 -0.84
N ALA A 71 -16.15 -4.89 -0.29
CA ALA A 71 -16.92 -6.11 -0.06
C ALA A 71 -17.21 -6.86 -1.37
N HIS A 72 -17.58 -6.14 -2.43
CA HIS A 72 -17.75 -6.75 -3.75
C HIS A 72 -16.45 -7.36 -4.27
N ALA A 73 -15.32 -6.65 -4.13
CA ALA A 73 -14.02 -7.17 -4.55
C ALA A 73 -13.66 -8.46 -3.80
N GLU A 74 -13.79 -8.48 -2.46
CA GLU A 74 -13.49 -9.65 -1.62
C GLU A 74 -14.30 -10.88 -2.03
N GLU A 75 -15.56 -10.70 -2.41
CA GLU A 75 -16.43 -11.79 -2.85
C GLU A 75 -16.09 -12.28 -4.28
N ASN A 76 -15.64 -11.40 -5.17
CA ASN A 76 -15.60 -11.70 -6.61
C ASN A 76 -14.19 -11.84 -7.21
N TYR A 77 -13.15 -11.29 -6.57
CA TYR A 77 -11.82 -11.15 -7.19
C TYR A 77 -10.72 -12.01 -6.56
N GLN A 78 -11.11 -12.97 -5.71
CA GLN A 78 -10.21 -14.00 -5.16
C GLN A 78 -9.00 -13.38 -4.41
N PRO A 79 -9.22 -12.71 -3.26
CA PRO A 79 -8.12 -12.30 -2.40
C PRO A 79 -7.42 -13.55 -1.85
N MET A 80 -6.10 -13.63 -2.01
CA MET A 80 -5.30 -14.81 -1.65
C MET A 80 -4.04 -14.40 -0.92
N TRP A 81 -3.67 -15.21 0.07
CA TRP A 81 -2.37 -15.15 0.75
C TRP A 81 -1.55 -16.36 0.30
N ASP A 82 -0.38 -16.11 -0.28
CA ASP A 82 0.59 -17.16 -0.58
C ASP A 82 1.52 -17.35 0.61
N GLU A 83 1.28 -18.39 1.39
CA GLU A 83 2.06 -18.74 2.58
C GLU A 83 3.55 -19.00 2.28
N ALA A 84 3.91 -19.40 1.05
CA ALA A 84 5.30 -19.66 0.71
C ALA A 84 6.08 -18.39 0.43
N SER A 85 5.45 -17.40 -0.24
CA SER A 85 6.09 -16.13 -0.58
C SER A 85 5.78 -14.99 0.38
N GLY A 86 4.81 -15.15 1.28
CA GLY A 86 4.30 -14.10 2.15
C GLY A 86 3.51 -13.01 1.42
N GLU A 87 3.19 -13.21 0.13
CA GLU A 87 2.55 -12.20 -0.70
C GLU A 87 1.02 -12.29 -0.64
N PHE A 88 0.37 -11.13 -0.50
CA PHE A 88 -1.05 -10.99 -0.72
C PHE A 88 -1.33 -10.54 -2.15
N THR A 89 -2.25 -11.22 -2.84
CA THR A 89 -2.63 -10.91 -4.22
C THR A 89 -4.12 -11.16 -4.48
N TRP A 90 -4.62 -10.64 -5.60
CA TRP A 90 -5.97 -10.86 -6.09
C TRP A 90 -5.93 -11.70 -7.36
N GLY A 91 -6.67 -12.81 -7.41
CA GLY A 91 -6.57 -13.77 -8.51
C GLY A 91 -7.32 -13.38 -9.79
N PHE A 92 -8.45 -12.67 -9.67
CA PHE A 92 -9.31 -12.26 -10.79
C PHE A 92 -9.70 -13.38 -11.79
N GLY A 93 -9.59 -14.66 -11.40
CA GLY A 93 -9.86 -15.80 -12.28
C GLY A 93 -8.86 -15.98 -13.44
N LEU A 94 -7.72 -15.27 -13.42
CA LEU A 94 -6.77 -15.27 -14.54
C LEU A 94 -5.82 -16.49 -14.53
N ASN A 95 -5.77 -17.24 -13.42
CA ASN A 95 -4.87 -18.39 -13.22
C ASN A 95 -3.39 -18.06 -13.52
N GLU A 96 -2.97 -16.84 -13.17
CA GLU A 96 -1.58 -16.41 -13.33
C GLU A 96 -0.70 -17.03 -12.24
N PRO A 97 0.52 -17.51 -12.57
CA PRO A 97 1.45 -18.00 -11.55
C PRO A 97 1.97 -16.88 -10.64
N TYR A 98 1.96 -15.63 -11.11
CA TYR A 98 2.40 -14.44 -10.38
C TYR A 98 1.40 -13.28 -10.62
N PRO A 99 0.25 -13.26 -9.92
CA PRO A 99 -0.82 -12.30 -10.14
C PRO A 99 -0.44 -10.90 -9.61
N ARG A 100 0.47 -10.21 -10.30
CA ARG A 100 0.99 -8.88 -9.93
C ARG A 100 0.77 -7.81 -11.02
N GLY A 101 -0.04 -8.15 -12.02
CA GLY A 101 -0.25 -7.37 -13.24
C GLY A 101 -1.39 -6.35 -13.16
N GLN A 102 -2.14 -6.26 -14.26
CA GLN A 102 -2.99 -5.13 -14.64
C GLN A 102 -4.05 -4.75 -13.59
N TRP A 103 -4.68 -5.72 -12.93
CA TRP A 103 -5.72 -5.47 -11.92
C TRP A 103 -5.20 -5.42 -10.49
N ASN A 104 -4.10 -6.12 -10.21
CA ASN A 104 -3.47 -6.09 -8.89
C ASN A 104 -2.87 -4.72 -8.56
N GLY A 105 -2.28 -4.01 -9.54
CA GLY A 105 -1.75 -2.67 -9.31
C GLY A 105 -2.78 -1.66 -8.77
N PRO A 106 -3.92 -1.44 -9.47
CA PRO A 106 -4.98 -0.55 -9.00
C PRO A 106 -5.59 -0.96 -7.65
N ILE A 107 -5.89 -2.24 -7.43
CA ILE A 107 -6.50 -2.65 -6.16
C ILE A 107 -5.50 -2.56 -5.00
N ALA A 108 -4.23 -2.91 -5.20
CA ALA A 108 -3.17 -2.71 -4.20
C ALA A 108 -3.00 -1.22 -3.88
N THR A 109 -3.12 -0.34 -4.87
CA THR A 109 -3.15 1.10 -4.64
C THR A 109 -4.30 1.48 -3.70
N ALA A 110 -5.51 0.97 -3.93
CA ALA A 110 -6.66 1.26 -3.07
C ALA A 110 -6.46 0.81 -1.62
N GLU A 111 -5.80 -0.34 -1.39
CA GLU A 111 -5.49 -0.85 -0.05
C GLU A 111 -4.54 0.10 0.72
N VAL A 112 -3.56 0.69 0.05
CA VAL A 112 -2.48 1.46 0.71
C VAL A 112 -2.73 2.97 0.78
N ILE A 113 -3.46 3.55 -0.17
CA ILE A 113 -3.64 5.01 -0.19
C ILE A 113 -4.67 5.47 0.84
N SER A 114 -4.55 6.70 1.30
CA SER A 114 -5.51 7.38 2.18
C SER A 114 -6.09 8.63 1.54
N ARG A 115 -6.98 9.33 2.24
CA ARG A 115 -7.53 10.62 1.78
C ARG A 115 -6.42 11.57 1.30
N ASN A 116 -6.60 12.14 0.12
CA ASN A 116 -5.69 13.05 -0.57
C ASN A 116 -4.30 12.48 -0.90
N ALA A 117 -4.07 11.16 -0.78
CA ALA A 117 -2.76 10.57 -1.04
C ALA A 117 -2.30 10.77 -2.49
N MET A 118 -3.19 10.55 -3.46
CA MET A 118 -2.88 10.72 -4.88
C MET A 118 -2.62 12.19 -5.21
N TRP A 119 -3.47 13.11 -4.72
CA TRP A 119 -3.23 14.54 -4.90
C TRP A 119 -1.90 15.01 -4.30
N ARG A 120 -1.52 14.50 -3.11
CA ARG A 120 -0.27 14.85 -2.44
C ARG A 120 0.97 14.45 -3.23
N ILE A 121 0.93 13.36 -4.02
CA ILE A 121 2.07 12.97 -4.86
C ILE A 121 2.49 14.12 -5.79
N TYR A 122 1.50 14.81 -6.38
CA TYR A 122 1.75 15.91 -7.33
C TYR A 122 1.96 17.26 -6.64
N ASN A 123 1.24 17.52 -5.54
CA ASN A 123 1.13 18.86 -4.97
C ASN A 123 1.88 19.05 -3.65
N LYS A 124 2.31 17.96 -3.00
CA LYS A 124 3.10 17.96 -1.75
C LYS A 124 4.11 16.80 -1.75
N PRO A 125 5.02 16.72 -2.73
CA PRO A 125 5.94 15.60 -2.83
C PRO A 125 6.87 15.54 -1.61
N ASN A 126 6.99 14.35 -1.00
CA ASN A 126 8.01 14.11 0.02
C ASN A 126 9.37 13.88 -0.67
N LEU A 127 10.11 14.97 -0.90
CA LEU A 127 11.47 14.92 -1.46
C LEU A 127 12.55 14.71 -0.39
N LYS A 128 12.24 14.95 0.89
CA LYS A 128 13.20 14.78 1.97
C LYS A 128 13.54 13.32 2.23
N LYS A 129 12.64 12.39 1.88
CA LYS A 129 12.87 10.93 1.96
C LYS A 129 14.17 10.44 1.30
N PHE A 130 14.75 11.20 0.36
CA PHE A 130 16.00 10.82 -0.30
C PHE A 130 17.26 11.11 0.54
N ILE A 131 17.14 11.96 1.56
CA ILE A 131 18.25 12.34 2.46
C ILE A 131 17.96 12.00 3.93
N GLU A 132 16.72 11.68 4.28
CA GLU A 132 16.33 11.24 5.61
C GLU A 132 16.73 9.77 5.84
N PRO A 133 16.96 9.37 7.12
CA PRO A 133 17.16 7.98 7.49
C PRO A 133 16.11 7.06 6.86
N THR A 134 16.55 6.02 6.18
CA THR A 134 15.68 5.15 5.39
C THR A 134 16.01 3.69 5.63
N VAL A 135 14.99 2.90 5.95
CA VAL A 135 15.08 1.44 6.06
C VAL A 135 15.10 0.81 4.67
N TYR A 136 15.99 -0.16 4.46
CA TYR A 136 16.08 -0.95 3.24
C TYR A 136 16.64 -2.35 3.52
N GLY A 137 16.61 -3.23 2.52
CA GLY A 137 17.17 -4.58 2.67
C GLY A 137 16.44 -5.43 3.71
N VAL A 138 15.13 -5.21 3.89
CA VAL A 138 14.29 -6.03 4.76
C VAL A 138 14.27 -7.45 4.20
N ASP A 139 14.57 -8.43 5.05
CA ASP A 139 14.51 -9.87 4.74
C ASP A 139 13.06 -10.37 4.66
N PHE A 140 12.34 -9.87 3.66
CA PHE A 140 11.00 -10.31 3.34
C PHE A 140 11.04 -11.67 2.62
N PRO A 141 10.15 -12.64 2.94
CA PRO A 141 9.01 -12.53 3.87
C PRO A 141 9.28 -12.98 5.31
N ASN A 142 10.53 -13.25 5.70
CA ASN A 142 10.85 -13.72 7.06
C ASN A 142 10.51 -12.68 8.12
N VAL A 143 10.69 -11.39 7.81
CA VAL A 143 10.25 -10.25 8.62
C VAL A 143 9.52 -9.23 7.75
N CYS A 144 8.45 -8.65 8.29
CA CYS A 144 7.70 -7.56 7.68
C CYS A 144 7.87 -6.29 8.53
N LEU A 145 7.64 -5.13 7.93
CA LEU A 145 7.55 -3.85 8.66
C LEU A 145 6.12 -3.33 8.60
N SER A 146 5.51 -3.09 9.76
CA SER A 146 4.24 -2.39 9.87
C SER A 146 4.41 -0.87 9.84
N GLN A 147 5.60 -0.37 10.23
CA GLN A 147 5.95 1.05 10.18
C GLN A 147 7.43 1.26 9.86
N ALA A 148 7.72 2.29 9.07
CA ALA A 148 9.05 2.84 8.86
C ALA A 148 8.91 4.32 8.48
N TYR A 149 9.04 5.21 9.46
CA TYR A 149 8.95 6.66 9.21
C TYR A 149 9.96 7.45 10.04
N TYR A 150 10.50 8.51 9.42
CA TYR A 150 11.41 9.42 10.10
C TYR A 150 10.65 10.60 10.69
N ASP A 151 10.73 10.76 12.01
CA ASP A 151 10.30 11.93 12.75
C ASP A 151 11.43 12.95 12.83
N ALA A 152 11.38 13.93 11.93
CA ALA A 152 12.38 15.01 11.88
C ALA A 152 12.35 15.93 13.11
N GLN A 153 11.23 16.04 13.84
CA GLN A 153 11.14 16.87 15.04
C GLN A 153 11.95 16.25 16.19
N HIS A 154 11.90 14.92 16.31
CA HIS A 154 12.62 14.17 17.34
C HIS A 154 13.93 13.56 16.85
N SER A 155 14.29 13.76 15.57
CA SER A 155 15.45 13.13 14.92
C SER A 155 15.46 11.61 15.08
N CYS A 156 14.29 10.97 14.96
CA CYS A 156 14.09 9.57 15.27
C CYS A 156 13.50 8.83 14.07
N LEU A 157 14.14 7.72 13.66
CA LEU A 157 13.55 6.77 12.72
C LEU A 157 12.76 5.73 13.53
N VAL A 158 11.44 5.74 13.38
CA VAL A 158 10.55 4.78 14.03
C VAL A 158 10.32 3.60 13.10
N ILE A 159 10.59 2.41 13.62
CA ILE A 159 10.45 1.14 12.92
C ILE A 159 9.59 0.23 13.79
N ALA A 160 8.53 -0.31 13.21
CA ALA A 160 7.76 -1.38 13.84
C ALA A 160 7.80 -2.59 12.91
N THR A 161 8.23 -3.72 13.43
CA THR A 161 8.16 -5.01 12.74
C THR A 161 6.74 -5.56 12.83
N ASP A 162 6.40 -6.43 11.90
CA ASP A 162 5.22 -7.28 11.96
C ASP A 162 5.66 -8.73 11.74
N LYS A 163 4.77 -9.65 12.08
CA LYS A 163 4.97 -11.07 11.83
C LYS A 163 5.18 -11.27 10.34
N GLY A 164 6.39 -11.73 9.97
CA GLY A 164 6.63 -12.30 8.65
C GLY A 164 6.01 -13.70 8.56
N LEU A 165 6.67 -14.59 7.83
CA LEU A 165 6.24 -15.99 7.76
C LEU A 165 6.14 -16.61 9.16
N PRO A 166 5.04 -17.32 9.50
CA PRO A 166 4.91 -18.00 10.78
C PRO A 166 6.05 -18.99 11.07
N THR A 167 6.61 -19.60 10.01
CA THR A 167 7.75 -20.53 10.09
C THR A 167 9.07 -19.86 10.44
N SER A 168 9.18 -18.55 10.28
CA SER A 168 10.39 -17.76 10.53
C SER A 168 10.35 -17.05 11.88
N ALA A 169 9.27 -17.21 12.65
CA ALA A 169 9.12 -16.57 13.96
C ALA A 169 10.27 -16.94 14.91
N GLY A 170 10.95 -15.93 15.47
CA GLY A 170 12.07 -16.11 16.38
C GLY A 170 13.38 -16.50 15.70
N GLN A 171 13.42 -16.60 14.37
CA GLN A 171 14.66 -16.82 13.64
C GLN A 171 15.43 -15.51 13.50
N PRO A 172 16.76 -15.50 13.70
CA PRO A 172 17.57 -14.31 13.49
C PRO A 172 17.42 -13.78 12.07
N THR A 173 17.24 -12.46 11.96
CA THR A 173 17.15 -11.74 10.69
C THR A 173 17.73 -10.33 10.84
N SER A 174 17.88 -9.61 9.73
CA SER A 174 18.37 -8.24 9.75
C SER A 174 17.75 -7.39 8.66
N PHE A 175 17.86 -6.08 8.84
CA PHE A 175 17.57 -5.08 7.83
C PHE A 175 18.53 -3.89 8.02
N ARG A 176 18.63 -3.02 7.01
CA ARG A 176 19.58 -1.91 7.01
C ARG A 176 18.91 -0.57 7.07
N VAL A 177 19.64 0.41 7.60
CA VAL A 177 19.28 1.81 7.65
C VAL A 177 20.41 2.63 7.03
N THR A 178 20.09 3.41 6.00
CA THR A 178 21.01 4.36 5.37
C THR A 178 20.72 5.80 5.81
N ASN A 179 21.61 6.73 5.43
CA ASN A 179 21.52 8.16 5.75
C ASN A 179 21.55 8.48 7.26
N VAL A 180 22.30 7.71 8.05
CA VAL A 180 22.48 7.93 9.49
C VAL A 180 23.95 8.18 9.81
N ASP A 181 24.23 9.22 10.61
CA ASP A 181 25.55 9.39 11.21
C ASP A 181 25.68 8.43 12.41
N SER A 182 26.38 7.32 12.20
CA SER A 182 26.53 6.26 13.20
C SER A 182 27.24 6.69 14.47
N ARG A 183 27.95 7.82 14.48
CA ARG A 183 28.60 8.36 15.68
C ARG A 183 27.64 9.11 16.59
N ARG A 184 26.43 9.39 16.10
CA ARG A 184 25.43 10.24 16.76
C ARG A 184 24.07 9.57 16.88
N CYS A 185 23.99 8.27 16.64
CA CYS A 185 22.77 7.50 16.80
C CYS A 185 22.87 6.54 18.00
N SER A 186 21.70 6.14 18.49
CA SER A 186 21.53 5.03 19.42
C SER A 186 20.34 4.22 18.94
N LEU A 187 20.41 2.90 19.02
CA LEU A 187 19.27 2.01 18.78
C LEU A 187 18.49 1.82 20.08
N LYS A 188 17.16 1.85 19.98
CA LYS A 188 16.26 1.35 21.01
C LYS A 188 15.39 0.24 20.45
N VAL A 189 15.24 -0.84 21.20
CA VAL A 189 14.32 -1.95 20.93
C VAL A 189 13.38 -2.02 22.13
N ASP A 190 12.07 -1.93 21.89
CA ASP A 190 11.06 -1.92 22.95
C ASP A 190 11.38 -0.95 24.11
N ASP A 191 11.74 0.28 23.75
CA ASP A 191 12.16 1.39 24.64
C ASP A 191 13.49 1.21 25.40
N GLU A 192 14.16 0.07 25.23
CA GLU A 192 15.46 -0.20 25.85
C GLU A 192 16.62 0.04 24.87
N VAL A 193 17.73 0.62 25.36
CA VAL A 193 18.93 0.83 24.53
C VAL A 193 19.51 -0.53 24.15
N SER A 194 19.76 -0.72 22.86
CA SER A 194 20.23 -1.99 22.30
C SER A 194 21.52 -1.81 21.51
N GLU A 195 22.41 -2.79 21.65
CA GLU A 195 23.64 -2.94 20.86
C GLU A 195 23.46 -3.96 19.73
N GLN A 196 22.21 -4.34 19.39
CA GLN A 196 21.88 -5.27 18.30
C GLN A 196 21.98 -4.60 16.92
N TRP A 197 23.09 -3.93 16.67
CA TRP A 197 23.39 -3.32 15.39
C TRP A 197 24.89 -3.28 15.14
N GLU A 198 25.25 -3.23 13.86
CA GLU A 198 26.63 -3.05 13.44
C GLU A 198 26.72 -2.17 12.20
N MET A 199 27.94 -1.71 11.89
CA MET A 199 28.20 -0.93 10.68
C MET A 199 28.57 -1.84 9.52
N VAL A 200 27.79 -1.79 8.44
CA VAL A 200 28.05 -2.54 7.21
C VAL A 200 28.06 -1.59 6.03
N ASN A 201 29.21 -1.48 5.35
CA ASN A 201 29.39 -0.62 4.17
C ASN A 201 29.00 0.86 4.37
N GLY A 202 29.13 1.37 5.60
CA GLY A 202 28.79 2.76 5.93
C GLY A 202 27.33 2.97 6.37
N ASP A 203 26.51 1.94 6.33
CA ASP A 203 25.13 1.93 6.84
C ASP A 203 25.03 1.13 8.14
N ILE A 204 23.91 1.29 8.85
CA ILE A 204 23.60 0.54 10.07
C ILE A 204 22.84 -0.72 9.65
N GLU A 205 23.29 -1.89 10.09
CA GLU A 205 22.54 -3.14 10.02
C GLU A 205 21.98 -3.44 11.42
N ILE A 206 20.67 -3.63 11.52
CA ILE A 206 19.97 -3.95 12.77
C ILE A 206 19.61 -5.43 12.75
N SER A 207 19.99 -6.16 13.80
CA SER A 207 19.62 -7.56 13.98
C SER A 207 18.38 -7.69 14.85
N THR A 208 17.45 -8.55 14.46
CA THR A 208 16.21 -8.85 15.20
C THR A 208 15.84 -10.33 15.06
N THR A 209 14.76 -10.75 15.71
CA THR A 209 14.15 -12.09 15.62
C THR A 209 12.65 -12.02 15.37
#